data_AF-A0A957E725-F1
#
_entry.id   AF-A0A957E725-F1
#
_cell.length_a   1.000
_cell.length_b   1.000
_cell.length_c   1.000
_cell.angle_alpha   90.00
_cell.angle_beta   90.00
_cell.angle_gamma   90.00
#
_symmetry.space_group_name_H-M   'P 1'
#
loop_
_entity.id
_entity.type
_entity.pdbx_description
1 polymer ?
#
loop_
_entity_poly.entity_id
_entity_poly.type
_entity_poly.pdbx_seq_one_letter_code
_entity_poly.pdbx_strand_id
1 'polypeptide(L)'
;MNANEMIDRYVNEVGEHLPRKVRADIEMELRSLLLDALEERAGAEPSVKGTAVLLQEFGSPEAIAAQYRPAESLIGPELFPTYKLVVTITVSIIGGLHLLLLGLTLWQANGVDWLDIALNMVFSFGRSAILNAGIVTLIFAIIERTAGDSLTLP
;
A
#
# COMPACT_ATOMS: atom_id res chain seq x y z
N MET A 1 32.74 -15.13 17.57
CA MET A 1 31.98 -13.98 17.05
C MET A 1 32.96 -12.88 16.69
N ASN A 2 33.24 -12.72 15.40
CA ASN A 2 34.05 -11.61 14.88
C ASN A 2 33.14 -10.45 14.41
N ALA A 3 33.73 -9.31 14.01
CA ALA A 3 32.98 -8.13 13.58
C ALA A 3 32.05 -8.40 12.38
N ASN A 4 32.53 -9.15 11.38
CA ASN A 4 31.76 -9.48 10.18
C ASN A 4 30.57 -10.39 10.49
N GLU A 5 30.74 -11.39 11.36
CA GLU A 5 29.65 -12.28 11.81
C GLU A 5 28.54 -11.49 12.55
N MET A 6 28.88 -10.41 13.27
CA MET A 6 27.89 -9.54 13.90
C MET A 6 27.09 -8.74 12.87
N ILE A 7 27.76 -8.20 11.86
CA ILE A 7 27.11 -7.48 10.76
C ILE A 7 26.20 -8.44 9.98
N ASP A 8 26.69 -9.61 9.61
CA ASP A 8 25.93 -10.61 8.86
C ASP A 8 24.65 -11.02 9.61
N ARG A 9 24.75 -11.22 10.93
CA ARG A 9 23.57 -11.48 11.77
C ARG A 9 22.61 -10.30 11.80
N TYR A 10 23.11 -9.08 12.00
CA TYR A 10 22.27 -7.88 12.03
C TYR A 10 21.52 -7.67 10.72
N VAL A 11 22.22 -7.78 9.59
CA VAL A 11 21.65 -7.66 8.25
C VAL A 11 20.59 -8.73 8.01
N ASN A 12 20.86 -9.98 8.39
CA ASN A 12 19.89 -11.06 8.27
C ASN A 12 18.64 -10.79 9.12
N GLU A 13 18.78 -10.29 10.35
CA GLU A 13 17.62 -9.91 11.18
C GLU A 13 16.82 -8.74 10.56
N VAL A 14 17.48 -7.78 9.92
CA VAL A 14 16.78 -6.72 9.15
C VAL A 14 16.01 -7.36 8.00
N GLY A 15 16.63 -8.26 7.26
CA GLY A 15 16.03 -8.95 6.12
C GLY A 15 14.83 -9.82 6.46
N GLU A 16 14.77 -10.43 7.64
CA GLU A 16 13.59 -11.16 8.13
C GLU A 16 12.34 -10.26 8.25
N HIS A 17 12.53 -8.95 8.40
CA HIS A 17 11.44 -7.99 8.43
C HIS A 17 11.07 -7.45 7.03
N LEU A 18 11.86 -7.72 5.99
CA LEU A 18 11.61 -7.14 4.66
C LEU A 18 10.71 -8.02 3.77
N PRO A 19 9.97 -7.43 2.82
CA PRO A 19 9.29 -8.20 1.79
C PRO A 19 10.31 -9.04 0.99
N ARG A 20 10.01 -10.34 0.79
CA ARG A 20 10.91 -11.30 0.14
C ARG A 20 11.49 -10.83 -1.20
N LYS A 21 10.75 -9.99 -1.94
CA LYS A 21 11.14 -9.50 -3.27
C LYS A 21 12.34 -8.56 -3.24
N VAL A 22 12.43 -7.69 -2.23
CA VAL A 22 13.48 -6.65 -2.12
C VAL A 22 14.54 -6.99 -1.07
N ARG A 23 14.30 -8.07 -0.30
CA ARG A 23 15.15 -8.49 0.82
C ARG A 23 16.62 -8.63 0.42
N ALA A 24 16.91 -9.37 -0.65
CA ALA A 24 18.30 -9.66 -1.04
C ALA A 24 19.07 -8.39 -1.44
N ASP A 25 18.43 -7.50 -2.20
CA ASP A 25 19.05 -6.25 -2.66
C ASP A 25 19.34 -5.32 -1.48
N ILE A 26 18.37 -5.17 -0.56
CA ILE A 26 18.53 -4.33 0.64
C ILE A 26 19.54 -4.94 1.62
N GLU A 27 19.55 -6.27 1.80
CA GLU A 27 20.57 -6.93 2.64
C GLU A 27 21.97 -6.67 2.10
N MET A 28 22.17 -6.76 0.79
CA MET A 28 23.45 -6.49 0.14
C MET A 28 23.88 -5.03 0.30
N GLU A 29 22.96 -4.08 0.04
CA GLU A 29 23.22 -2.64 0.21
C GLU A 29 23.57 -2.31 1.66
N LEU A 30 22.75 -2.76 2.61
CA LEU A 30 22.94 -2.51 4.04
C LEU A 30 24.25 -3.12 4.55
N ARG A 31 24.61 -4.31 4.07
CA ARG A 31 25.88 -4.95 4.41
C ARG A 31 27.07 -4.11 3.93
N SER A 32 27.01 -3.59 2.69
CA SER A 32 28.05 -2.72 2.16
C SER A 32 28.19 -1.46 3.03
N LEU A 33 27.08 -0.78 3.31
CA LEU A 33 27.06 0.45 4.13
C LEU A 33 27.64 0.23 5.53
N LEU A 34 27.32 -0.89 6.18
CA LEU A 34 27.85 -1.21 7.50
C LEU A 34 29.34 -1.55 7.49
N LEU A 35 29.83 -2.20 6.43
CA LEU A 35 31.25 -2.49 6.26
C LEU A 35 32.06 -1.22 5.99
N ASP A 36 31.54 -0.33 5.14
CA ASP A 36 32.17 0.96 4.84
C ASP A 36 32.25 1.83 6.11
N ALA A 37 31.15 1.90 6.88
CA ALA A 37 31.12 2.61 8.15
C ALA A 37 32.05 2.00 9.21
N LEU A 38 32.21 0.67 9.19
CA LEU A 38 33.15 -0.01 10.07
C LEU A 38 34.60 0.29 9.69
N GLU A 39 34.93 0.29 8.40
CA GLU A 39 36.26 0.61 7.88
C GLU A 39 36.66 2.06 8.21
N GLU A 40 35.74 3.02 8.06
CA GLU A 40 35.98 4.43 8.41
C GLU A 40 36.31 4.61 9.90
N ARG A 41 35.66 3.82 10.78
CA ARG A 41 35.78 3.98 12.24
C ARG A 41 36.93 3.18 12.86
N ALA A 42 37.24 2.01 12.31
CA ALA A 42 38.18 1.07 12.89
C ALA A 42 39.45 0.82 12.06
N GLY A 43 39.50 1.28 10.80
CA GLY A 43 40.63 1.00 9.90
C GLY A 43 40.87 -0.50 9.74
N ALA A 44 42.13 -0.95 9.87
CA ALA A 44 42.55 -2.31 9.55
C ALA A 44 42.12 -3.40 10.57
N GLU A 45 41.71 -3.06 11.80
CA GLU A 45 41.32 -4.05 12.82
C GLU A 45 40.05 -3.66 13.59
N PRO A 46 38.86 -4.03 13.10
CA PRO A 46 37.61 -3.80 13.80
C PRO A 46 37.43 -4.71 15.02
N SER A 47 37.21 -4.09 16.17
CA SER A 47 36.91 -4.81 17.43
C SER A 47 35.43 -5.14 17.54
N VAL A 48 35.11 -6.29 18.13
CA VAL A 48 33.73 -6.74 18.44
C VAL A 48 32.94 -5.69 19.21
N LYS A 49 33.60 -4.99 20.16
CA LYS A 49 32.98 -3.93 20.95
C LYS A 49 32.67 -2.68 20.11
N GLY A 50 33.58 -2.30 19.20
CA GLY A 50 33.36 -1.19 18.28
C GLY A 50 32.19 -1.44 17.33
N THR A 51 32.10 -2.66 16.79
CA THR A 51 30.98 -3.09 15.94
C THR A 51 29.65 -3.07 16.70
N ALA A 52 29.63 -3.52 17.96
CA ALA A 52 28.41 -3.48 18.78
C ALA A 52 27.89 -2.04 19.00
N VAL A 53 28.79 -1.09 19.22
CA VAL A 53 28.44 0.34 19.38
C VAL A 53 27.94 0.92 18.06
N LEU A 54 28.60 0.62 16.94
CA LEU A 54 28.16 1.03 15.60
C LEU A 54 26.73 0.54 15.30
N LEU A 55 26.46 -0.74 15.53
CA LEU A 55 25.13 -1.31 15.29
C LEU A 55 24.05 -0.72 16.23
N GLN A 56 24.41 -0.37 17.47
CA GLN A 56 23.51 0.35 18.37
C GLN A 56 23.17 1.75 17.87
N GLU A 57 24.15 2.47 17.30
CA GLU A 57 23.93 3.80 16.72
C GLU A 57 23.06 3.75 15.46
N PHE A 58 23.20 2.69 14.65
CA PHE A 58 22.31 2.43 13.51
C PHE A 58 20.86 2.16 13.95
N GLY A 59 20.67 1.50 15.09
CA GLY A 59 19.35 1.24 15.68
C GLY A 59 18.90 -0.22 15.56
N SER A 60 17.68 -0.52 16.01
CA SER A 60 17.17 -1.89 15.99
C SER A 60 16.92 -2.39 14.56
N PRO A 61 17.08 -3.70 14.29
CA PRO A 61 16.80 -4.27 12.98
C PRO A 61 15.39 -3.92 12.45
N GLU A 62 14.40 -3.89 13.35
CA GLU A 62 13.01 -3.54 13.03
C GLU A 62 12.88 -2.07 12.58
N ALA A 63 13.57 -1.15 13.27
CA ALA A 63 13.54 0.27 12.97
C ALA A 63 14.21 0.58 11.63
N ILE A 64 15.31 -0.11 11.31
CA ILE A 64 15.95 -0.01 9.99
C ILE A 64 15.04 -0.60 8.92
N ALA A 65 14.49 -1.82 9.12
CA ALA A 65 13.60 -2.44 8.15
C ALA A 65 12.35 -1.58 7.84
N ALA A 66 11.83 -0.85 8.83
CA ALA A 66 10.71 0.06 8.64
C ALA A 66 11.01 1.20 7.65
N GLN A 67 12.27 1.63 7.51
CA GLN A 67 12.67 2.66 6.55
C GLN A 67 12.65 2.16 5.11
N TYR A 68 12.82 0.85 4.91
CA TYR A 68 12.84 0.21 3.59
C TYR A 68 11.48 -0.41 3.20
N ARG A 69 10.50 -0.48 4.10
CA ARG A 69 9.17 -0.98 3.77
C ARG A 69 8.40 0.08 2.98
N PRO A 70 8.02 -0.20 1.71
CA PRO A 70 7.07 0.67 1.02
C PRO A 70 5.74 0.67 1.80
N ALA A 71 5.07 1.82 1.84
CA ALA A 71 3.81 1.97 2.56
C ALA A 71 2.79 0.92 2.09
N GLU A 72 2.34 0.04 2.99
CA GLU A 72 1.34 -0.98 2.68
C GLU A 72 0.03 -0.31 2.25
N SER A 73 -0.23 -0.31 0.94
CA SER A 73 -1.40 0.34 0.34
C SER A 73 -2.25 -0.72 -0.36
N LEU A 74 -3.57 -0.66 -0.19
CA LEU A 74 -4.49 -1.60 -0.86
C LEU A 74 -4.56 -1.35 -2.38
N ILE A 75 -4.33 -0.11 -2.79
CA ILE A 75 -4.18 0.34 -4.18
C ILE A 75 -2.98 1.28 -4.19
N GLY A 76 -1.98 0.98 -5.02
CA GLY A 76 -0.73 1.74 -5.07
C GLY A 76 -0.93 3.15 -5.66
N PRO A 77 0.05 4.05 -5.46
CA PRO A 77 -0.03 5.44 -5.95
C PRO A 77 -0.16 5.54 -7.48
N GLU A 78 0.32 4.53 -8.22
CA GLU A 78 0.22 4.48 -9.68
C GLU A 78 -1.20 4.18 -10.18
N LEU A 79 -1.89 3.20 -9.56
CA LEU A 79 -3.27 2.84 -9.94
C LEU A 79 -4.32 3.75 -9.31
N PHE A 80 -3.99 4.46 -8.23
CA PHE A 80 -4.94 5.28 -7.48
C PHE A 80 -5.65 6.38 -8.30
N PRO A 81 -4.98 7.14 -9.20
CA PRO A 81 -5.66 8.10 -10.07
C PRO A 81 -6.73 7.46 -10.97
N THR A 82 -6.41 6.30 -11.56
CA THR A 82 -7.33 5.55 -12.42
C THR A 82 -8.49 4.98 -11.61
N TYR A 83 -8.21 4.42 -10.42
CA TYR A 83 -9.24 3.96 -9.50
C TYR A 83 -10.25 5.08 -9.18
N LYS A 84 -9.77 6.27 -8.80
CA LYS A 84 -10.63 7.43 -8.52
C LYS A 84 -11.48 7.82 -9.72
N LEU A 85 -10.90 7.83 -10.92
CA LEU A 85 -11.63 8.12 -12.15
C LEU A 85 -12.77 7.11 -12.38
N VAL A 86 -12.47 5.80 -12.25
CA VAL A 86 -13.46 4.74 -12.46
C VAL A 86 -14.60 4.86 -11.44
N VAL A 87 -14.31 4.97 -10.14
CA VAL A 87 -15.34 5.15 -9.10
C VAL A 87 -16.19 6.39 -9.36
N THR A 88 -15.56 7.50 -9.76
CA THR A 88 -16.27 8.75 -10.04
C THR A 88 -17.23 8.57 -11.22
N ILE A 89 -16.78 7.96 -12.32
CA ILE A 89 -17.61 7.69 -13.50
C ILE A 89 -18.76 6.74 -13.16
N THR A 90 -18.49 5.62 -12.49
CA THR A 90 -19.52 4.62 -12.18
C THR A 90 -20.58 5.17 -11.25
N VAL A 91 -20.18 5.87 -10.18
CA VAL A 91 -21.13 6.53 -9.26
C VAL A 91 -21.93 7.62 -9.99
N SER A 92 -21.31 8.38 -10.89
CA SER A 92 -22.01 9.41 -11.67
C SER A 92 -23.06 8.81 -12.61
N ILE A 93 -22.75 7.70 -13.28
CA ILE A 93 -23.69 6.97 -14.14
C ILE A 93 -24.85 6.41 -13.30
N ILE A 94 -24.55 5.78 -12.17
CA ILE A 94 -25.57 5.25 -11.25
C ILE A 94 -26.48 6.39 -10.77
N GLY A 95 -25.91 7.53 -10.39
CA GLY A 95 -26.66 8.71 -9.96
C GLY A 95 -27.54 9.26 -11.07
N GLY A 96 -27.01 9.41 -12.29
CA GLY A 96 -27.78 9.86 -13.46
C GLY A 96 -28.95 8.95 -13.78
N LEU A 97 -28.76 7.63 -13.72
CA LEU A 97 -29.83 6.65 -13.90
C LEU A 97 -30.90 6.74 -12.81
N HIS A 98 -30.51 6.93 -11.55
CA HIS A 98 -31.47 7.10 -10.45
C HIS A 98 -32.27 8.42 -10.60
N LEU A 99 -31.63 9.51 -11.04
CA LEU A 99 -32.34 10.77 -11.30
C LEU A 99 -33.34 10.63 -12.45
N LEU A 100 -32.96 9.94 -13.52
CA LEU A 100 -33.87 9.66 -14.64
C LEU A 100 -35.08 8.84 -14.19
N LEU A 101 -34.84 7.75 -13.45
CA LEU A 101 -35.89 6.90 -12.91
C LEU A 101 -36.79 7.66 -11.94
N LEU A 102 -36.23 8.54 -11.10
CA LEU A 102 -37.01 9.38 -10.20
C LEU A 102 -37.99 10.25 -11.00
N GLY A 103 -37.51 10.95 -12.04
CA GLY A 103 -38.36 11.76 -12.91
C GLY A 103 -39.50 10.95 -13.55
N LEU A 104 -39.22 9.74 -14.02
CA LEU A 104 -40.23 8.84 -14.59
C LEU A 104 -41.25 8.37 -13.55
N THR A 105 -40.81 8.00 -12.35
CA THR A 105 -41.70 7.54 -11.28
C THR A 105 -42.63 8.66 -10.81
N LEU A 106 -42.12 9.89 -10.66
CA LEU A 106 -42.91 11.05 -10.28
C LEU A 106 -43.90 11.45 -11.38
N TRP A 107 -43.54 11.31 -12.66
CA TRP A 107 -44.47 11.55 -13.77
C TRP A 107 -45.67 10.60 -13.72
N GLN A 108 -45.44 9.33 -13.38
CA GLN A 108 -46.48 8.30 -13.35
C GLN A 108 -47.26 8.27 -12.02
N ALA A 109 -46.76 8.93 -10.98
CA ALA A 109 -47.33 8.92 -9.65
C ALA A 109 -48.64 9.72 -9.58
N ASN A 110 -49.78 9.03 -9.72
CA ASN A 110 -51.10 9.60 -9.44
C ASN A 110 -51.50 9.36 -7.98
N GLY A 111 -51.17 10.30 -7.10
CA GLY A 111 -51.59 10.28 -5.68
C GLY A 111 -50.72 9.44 -4.74
N VAL A 112 -49.51 9.05 -5.17
CA VAL A 112 -48.52 8.39 -4.32
C VAL A 112 -47.76 9.43 -3.50
N ASP A 113 -47.37 9.07 -2.27
CA ASP A 113 -46.51 9.92 -1.45
C ASP A 113 -45.11 10.05 -2.10
N TRP A 114 -44.80 11.26 -2.56
CA TRP A 114 -43.51 11.57 -3.19
C TRP A 114 -42.34 11.47 -2.21
N LEU A 115 -42.59 11.63 -0.91
CA LEU A 115 -41.56 11.54 0.12
C LEU A 115 -41.05 10.10 0.25
N ASP A 116 -41.97 9.12 0.26
CA ASP A 116 -41.62 7.70 0.30
C ASP A 116 -40.85 7.28 -0.95
N ILE A 117 -41.24 7.77 -2.13
CA ILE A 117 -40.52 7.52 -3.38
C ILE A 117 -39.09 8.08 -3.28
N ALA A 118 -38.94 9.33 -2.84
CA ALA A 118 -37.64 9.97 -2.72
C ALA A 118 -36.73 9.24 -1.72
N LEU A 119 -37.25 8.90 -0.53
CA LEU A 119 -36.49 8.18 0.49
C LEU A 119 -36.01 6.82 0.00
N ASN A 120 -36.91 6.01 -0.58
CA ASN A 120 -36.55 4.71 -1.13
C ASN A 120 -35.49 4.83 -2.23
N MET A 121 -35.57 5.88 -3.06
CA MET A 121 -34.59 6.12 -4.12
C MET A 121 -33.21 6.48 -3.57
N VAL A 122 -33.15 7.32 -2.52
CA VAL A 122 -31.90 7.68 -1.84
C VAL A 122 -31.25 6.44 -1.21
N PHE A 123 -32.04 5.59 -0.53
CA PHE A 123 -31.52 4.34 0.04
C PHE A 123 -31.06 3.36 -1.04
N SER A 124 -31.82 3.22 -2.15
CA SER A 124 -31.45 2.39 -3.29
C SER A 124 -30.15 2.85 -3.94
N PHE A 125 -30.00 4.17 -4.14
CA PHE A 125 -28.79 4.77 -4.66
C PHE A 125 -27.60 4.51 -3.74
N GLY A 126 -27.75 4.78 -2.44
CA GLY A 126 -26.70 4.57 -1.44
C GLY A 126 -26.22 3.12 -1.42
N ARG A 127 -27.16 2.15 -1.41
CA ARG A 127 -26.83 0.72 -1.49
C ARG A 127 -26.07 0.38 -2.77
N SER A 128 -26.53 0.89 -3.90
CA SER A 128 -25.93 0.64 -5.21
C SER A 128 -24.53 1.24 -5.32
N ALA A 129 -24.34 2.46 -4.82
CA ALA A 129 -23.05 3.16 -4.81
C ALA A 129 -22.03 2.44 -3.91
N ILE A 130 -22.43 2.01 -2.71
CA ILE A 130 -21.55 1.25 -1.80
C ILE A 130 -21.13 -0.08 -2.41
N LEU A 131 -22.07 -0.85 -2.96
CA LEU A 131 -21.76 -2.13 -3.61
C LEU A 131 -20.86 -1.93 -4.83
N ASN A 132 -21.13 -0.92 -5.65
CA ASN A 132 -20.30 -0.60 -6.80
C ASN A 132 -18.89 -0.20 -6.38
N ALA A 133 -18.73 0.73 -5.44
CA ALA A 133 -17.43 1.14 -4.93
C ALA A 133 -16.67 -0.05 -4.34
N GLY A 134 -17.35 -0.93 -3.58
CA GLY A 134 -16.74 -2.15 -3.05
C GLY A 134 -16.22 -3.09 -4.13
N ILE A 135 -17.01 -3.33 -5.19
CA ILE A 135 -16.61 -4.18 -6.32
C ILE A 135 -15.43 -3.55 -7.07
N VAL A 136 -15.48 -2.25 -7.37
CA VAL A 136 -14.40 -1.55 -8.05
C VAL A 136 -13.12 -1.61 -7.22
N THR A 137 -13.18 -1.33 -5.92
CA THR A 137 -12.04 -1.46 -5.01
C THR A 137 -11.46 -2.87 -5.01
N LEU A 138 -12.31 -3.90 -4.97
CA LEU A 138 -11.87 -5.29 -4.98
C LEU A 138 -11.17 -5.66 -6.29
N ILE A 139 -11.70 -5.22 -7.44
CA ILE A 139 -11.06 -5.40 -8.74
C ILE A 139 -9.69 -4.73 -8.78
N PHE A 140 -9.60 -3.46 -8.37
CA PHE A 140 -8.33 -2.74 -8.35
C PHE A 140 -7.32 -3.34 -7.37
N ALA A 141 -7.77 -3.81 -6.21
CA ALA A 141 -6.90 -4.51 -5.26
C ALA A 141 -6.36 -5.84 -5.82
N ILE A 142 -7.18 -6.59 -6.57
CA ILE A 142 -6.74 -7.80 -7.27
C ILE A 142 -5.75 -7.45 -8.36
N ILE A 143 -6.01 -6.40 -9.15
CA ILE A 143 -5.09 -5.94 -10.20
C ILE A 143 -3.76 -5.52 -9.57
N GLU A 144 -3.75 -4.68 -8.54
CA GLU A 144 -2.53 -4.28 -7.82
C GLU A 144 -1.75 -5.51 -7.33
N ARG A 145 -2.45 -6.48 -6.74
CA ARG A 145 -1.82 -7.69 -6.18
C ARG A 145 -1.29 -8.67 -7.23
N THR A 146 -1.83 -8.67 -8.44
CA THR A 146 -1.44 -9.59 -9.52
C THR A 146 -0.54 -8.95 -10.59
N ALA A 147 -0.73 -7.65 -10.85
CA ALA A 147 -0.04 -6.87 -11.86
C ALA A 147 1.01 -5.91 -11.29
N GLY A 148 1.13 -5.78 -9.95
CA GLY A 148 2.21 -5.03 -9.31
C GLY A 148 3.62 -5.53 -9.67
N ASP A 149 3.75 -6.73 -10.25
CA ASP A 149 5.01 -7.27 -10.81
C ASP A 149 5.29 -6.85 -12.27
N SER A 150 4.33 -6.21 -12.94
CA SER A 150 4.43 -5.82 -14.36
C SER A 150 4.53 -4.31 -14.60
N LEU A 151 4.28 -3.48 -13.57
CA LEU A 151 4.43 -2.03 -13.64
C LEU A 151 5.85 -1.56 -13.25
N THR A 152 6.68 -2.46 -12.72
CA THR A 152 8.05 -2.20 -12.27
C THR A 152 9.15 -2.57 -13.28
N LEU A 153 8.81 -2.76 -14.56
CA LEU A 153 9.78 -3.05 -15.62
C LEU A 153 9.66 -2.03 -16.77
N PRO A 154 10.81 -1.65 -17.37
CA PRO A 154 11.76 -0.61 -16.98
C PRO A 154 11.40 0.80 -17.47
#